data_AF-A0A7Y3U778-F1
#
_entry.id   AF-A0A7Y3U778-F1
#
_cell.length_a   1.000
_cell.length_b   1.000
_cell.length_c   1.000
_cell.angle_alpha   90.00
_cell.angle_beta   90.00
_cell.angle_gamma   90.00
#
_symmetry.space_group_name_H-M   'P 1'
#
loop_
_entity.id
_entity.type
_entity.pdbx_description
1 polymer ?
#
loop_
_entity_poly.entity_id
_entity_poly.type
_entity_poly.pdbx_seq_one_letter_code
_entity_poly.pdbx_strand_id
1 'polypeptide(L)'
;MAAALDTLVTLTIPADEHFWHTYGDDVATARAGALKLIDVTDIADARLEFAEVSTSLESLLMATGVPPSFEHEVQVLHCPMYREGQGGTIWLQPAGDVRNPYYGSTMLECFDERKALPVTGKASLDTHGKESISMDGHQPAPMEMESEAMQAPAATNGDIYPIDFCLVSGGKLGSMGAPVTIEYQGRTLKFCCAQCISSFHEDPELYLKKLDEAARNLGNVQGGQ
;
A
#
# COMPACT_ATOMS: atom_id res chain seq x y z
N MET A 1 5.48 19.67 -17.21
CA MET A 1 4.65 18.63 -16.56
C MET A 1 3.16 18.94 -16.66
N ALA A 2 2.65 20.05 -16.12
CA ALA A 2 1.20 20.37 -16.14
C ALA A 2 0.51 20.21 -17.52
N ALA A 3 1.08 20.74 -18.60
CA ALA A 3 0.53 20.58 -19.95
C ALA A 3 0.52 19.13 -20.48
N ALA A 4 1.39 18.25 -19.96
CA ALA A 4 1.37 16.83 -20.27
C ALA A 4 0.22 16.13 -19.54
N LEU A 5 -0.05 16.48 -18.28
CA LEU A 5 -1.23 16.02 -17.54
C LEU A 5 -2.52 16.48 -18.25
N ASP A 6 -2.59 17.75 -18.69
CA ASP A 6 -3.71 18.28 -19.49
C ASP A 6 -3.94 17.50 -20.79
N THR A 7 -2.89 16.92 -21.38
CA THR A 7 -3.02 16.06 -22.56
C THR A 7 -3.46 14.65 -22.17
N LEU A 8 -2.87 14.07 -21.12
CA LEU A 8 -3.15 12.71 -20.66
C LEU A 8 -4.63 12.49 -20.30
N VAL A 9 -5.26 13.45 -19.61
CA VAL A 9 -6.69 13.36 -19.22
C VAL A 9 -7.67 13.32 -20.40
N THR A 10 -7.22 13.66 -21.61
CA THR A 10 -8.06 13.58 -22.82
C THR A 10 -8.03 12.20 -23.48
N LEU A 11 -7.15 11.30 -23.02
CA LEU A 11 -7.04 9.94 -23.52
C LEU A 11 -8.11 9.06 -22.88
N THR A 12 -8.79 8.21 -23.65
CA THR A 12 -9.63 7.17 -23.06
C THR A 12 -8.78 5.99 -22.61
N ILE A 13 -9.04 5.46 -21.41
CA ILE A 13 -8.40 4.23 -20.92
C ILE A 13 -9.36 3.06 -21.21
N PRO A 14 -9.08 2.18 -22.20
CA PRO A 14 -10.08 1.19 -22.65
C PRO A 14 -10.42 0.12 -21.61
N ALA A 15 -9.63 -0.01 -20.54
CA ALA A 15 -9.86 -0.93 -19.44
C ALA A 15 -10.76 -0.35 -18.33
N ASP A 16 -10.92 0.98 -18.27
CA ASP A 16 -11.73 1.66 -17.26
C ASP A 16 -12.23 3.03 -17.80
N GLU A 17 -13.52 3.10 -18.13
CA GLU A 17 -14.18 4.31 -18.63
C GLU A 17 -14.29 5.41 -17.57
N HIS A 18 -14.26 5.06 -16.28
CA HIS A 18 -14.36 6.00 -15.17
C HIS A 18 -13.01 6.38 -14.56
N PHE A 19 -11.89 5.90 -15.12
CA PHE A 19 -10.53 6.12 -14.60
C PHE A 19 -10.26 7.58 -14.20
N TRP A 20 -10.51 8.54 -15.09
CA TRP A 20 -10.24 9.96 -14.82
C TRP A 20 -11.19 10.62 -13.81
N HIS A 21 -12.33 9.98 -13.52
CA HIS A 21 -13.19 10.38 -12.40
C HIS A 21 -12.64 9.82 -11.07
N THR A 22 -12.15 8.58 -11.08
CA THR A 22 -11.53 7.93 -9.90
C THR A 22 -10.25 8.65 -9.46
N TYR A 23 -9.37 8.98 -10.41
CA TYR A 23 -8.07 9.62 -10.16
C TYR A 23 -8.08 11.15 -10.38
N GLY A 24 -9.27 11.77 -10.44
CA GLY A 24 -9.42 13.19 -10.76
C GLY A 24 -8.70 14.13 -9.77
N ASP A 25 -8.75 13.81 -8.48
CA ASP A 25 -8.11 14.59 -7.42
C ASP A 25 -6.58 14.46 -7.45
N ASP A 26 -6.05 13.27 -7.76
CA ASP A 26 -4.61 13.04 -7.96
C ASP A 26 -4.08 13.84 -9.16
N VAL A 27 -4.78 13.78 -10.29
CA VAL A 27 -4.46 14.58 -11.48
C VAL A 27 -4.47 16.07 -11.14
N ALA A 28 -5.51 16.56 -10.45
CA ALA A 28 -5.64 17.96 -10.09
C ALA A 28 -4.49 18.41 -9.16
N THR A 29 -4.11 17.57 -8.19
CA THR A 29 -3.03 17.81 -7.23
C THR A 29 -1.67 17.83 -7.93
N ALA A 30 -1.35 16.79 -8.70
CA ALA A 30 -0.12 16.71 -9.49
C ALA A 30 0.02 17.88 -10.46
N ARG A 31 -1.09 18.31 -11.09
CA ARG A 31 -1.13 19.48 -11.98
C ARG A 31 -0.90 20.79 -11.23
N ALA A 32 -1.57 20.99 -10.09
CA ALA A 32 -1.46 22.20 -9.30
C ALA A 32 -0.04 22.37 -8.73
N GLY A 33 0.54 21.32 -8.13
CA GLY A 33 1.93 21.33 -7.67
C GLY A 33 2.92 21.57 -8.82
N ALA A 34 2.72 20.90 -9.97
CA ALA A 34 3.55 21.11 -11.16
C ALA A 34 3.47 22.53 -11.76
N LEU A 35 2.43 23.30 -11.47
CA LEU A 35 2.36 24.72 -11.83
C LEU A 35 3.10 25.60 -10.80
N LYS A 36 2.89 25.38 -9.51
CA LYS A 36 3.60 26.13 -8.45
C LYS A 36 5.12 25.94 -8.51
N LEU A 37 5.58 24.74 -8.87
CA LEU A 37 7.00 24.42 -9.07
C LEU A 37 7.69 25.25 -10.18
N ILE A 38 6.95 25.99 -11.01
CA ILE A 38 7.51 26.88 -12.04
C ILE A 38 8.02 28.18 -11.41
N ASP A 39 7.27 28.74 -10.46
CA ASP A 39 7.51 30.07 -9.88
C ASP A 39 8.18 30.01 -8.49
N VAL A 40 8.28 28.81 -7.90
CA VAL A 40 8.91 28.62 -6.59
C VAL A 40 10.42 28.92 -6.65
N THR A 41 10.90 29.72 -5.70
CA THR A 41 12.31 30.13 -5.61
C THR A 41 13.01 29.63 -4.36
N ASP A 42 12.27 29.27 -3.30
CA ASP A 42 12.81 28.60 -2.13
C ASP A 42 12.84 27.07 -2.31
N ILE A 43 13.95 26.45 -1.91
CA ILE A 43 14.17 25.01 -2.10
C ILE A 43 13.40 24.14 -1.10
N ALA A 44 13.05 24.64 0.09
CA ALA A 44 12.21 23.92 1.04
C ALA A 44 10.75 23.89 0.54
N ASP A 45 10.24 25.03 0.06
CA ASP A 45 8.91 25.11 -0.57
C ASP A 45 8.83 24.24 -1.83
N ALA A 46 9.87 24.25 -2.66
CA ALA A 46 9.95 23.40 -3.85
C ALA A 46 9.90 21.90 -3.49
N ARG A 47 10.49 21.49 -2.36
CA ARG A 47 10.43 20.09 -1.89
C ARG A 47 9.06 19.69 -1.37
N LEU A 48 8.32 20.62 -0.75
CA LEU A 48 6.94 20.38 -0.30
C LEU A 48 6.03 20.14 -1.51
N GLU A 49 6.08 21.01 -2.51
CA GLU A 49 5.27 20.85 -3.74
C GLU A 49 5.73 19.62 -4.55
N PHE A 50 7.03 19.29 -4.57
CA PHE A 50 7.53 18.08 -5.20
C PHE A 50 7.04 16.78 -4.50
N ALA A 51 6.88 16.78 -3.18
CA ALA A 51 6.35 15.64 -2.42
C ALA A 51 4.88 15.36 -2.77
N GLU A 52 4.05 16.41 -2.88
CA GLU A 52 2.65 16.30 -3.31
C GLU A 52 2.57 15.78 -4.77
N VAL A 53 3.36 16.37 -5.67
CA VAL A 53 3.41 15.95 -7.09
C VAL A 53 3.88 14.50 -7.24
N SER A 54 4.85 14.06 -6.44
CA SER A 54 5.37 12.70 -6.51
C SER A 54 4.32 11.68 -6.07
N THR A 55 3.66 11.91 -4.93
CA THR A 55 2.62 11.02 -4.39
C THR A 55 1.46 10.83 -5.38
N SER A 56 0.90 11.92 -5.91
CA SER A 56 -0.20 11.82 -6.87
C SER A 56 0.22 11.23 -8.23
N LEU A 57 1.47 11.40 -8.66
CA LEU A 57 1.98 10.76 -9.87
C LEU A 57 2.23 9.24 -9.65
N GLU A 58 2.62 8.82 -8.46
CA GLU A 58 2.81 7.41 -8.12
C GLU A 58 1.48 6.63 -8.14
N SER A 59 0.41 7.20 -7.58
CA SER A 59 -0.97 6.68 -7.69
C SER A 59 -1.36 6.41 -9.15
N LEU A 60 -1.17 7.40 -10.03
CA LEU A 60 -1.47 7.30 -11.46
C LEU A 60 -0.62 6.25 -12.19
N LEU A 61 0.68 6.17 -11.88
CA LEU A 61 1.60 5.24 -12.52
C LEU A 61 1.48 3.80 -12.01
N MET A 62 1.08 3.60 -10.75
CA MET A 62 0.71 2.28 -10.24
C MET A 62 -0.55 1.74 -10.92
N ALA A 63 -1.51 2.62 -11.22
CA ALA A 63 -2.77 2.23 -11.86
C ALA A 63 -2.67 2.00 -13.38
N THR A 64 -1.85 2.79 -14.08
CA THR A 64 -1.71 2.72 -15.56
C THR A 64 -0.47 1.95 -16.04
N GLY A 65 0.53 1.81 -15.18
CA GLY A 65 1.85 1.33 -15.52
C GLY A 65 2.67 2.34 -16.34
N VAL A 66 3.99 2.11 -16.38
CA VAL A 66 4.93 2.83 -17.24
C VAL A 66 4.84 2.26 -18.66
N PRO A 67 4.70 3.09 -19.70
CA PRO A 67 4.68 2.62 -21.08
C PRO A 67 5.98 1.88 -21.45
N PRO A 68 5.92 0.73 -22.15
CA PRO A 68 7.11 -0.03 -22.55
C PRO A 68 8.00 0.70 -23.57
N SER A 69 7.56 1.84 -24.09
CA SER A 69 8.37 2.77 -24.90
C SER A 69 9.30 3.66 -24.08
N PHE A 70 9.19 3.64 -22.75
CA PHE A 70 10.12 4.30 -21.84
C PHE A 70 11.27 3.32 -21.52
N GLU A 71 12.48 3.62 -22.00
CA GLU A 71 13.59 2.67 -22.07
C GLU A 71 14.17 2.26 -20.70
N HIS A 72 13.91 3.04 -19.65
CA HIS A 72 14.41 2.80 -18.31
C HIS A 72 13.30 2.32 -17.38
N GLU A 73 13.56 1.32 -16.55
CA GLU A 73 12.66 0.99 -15.44
C GLU A 73 12.51 2.22 -14.53
N VAL A 74 11.27 2.59 -14.19
CA VAL A 74 11.00 3.64 -13.20
C VAL A 74 10.73 2.98 -11.85
N GLN A 75 11.41 3.47 -10.83
CA GLN A 75 11.33 3.01 -9.46
C GLN A 75 10.68 4.09 -8.59
N VAL A 76 9.80 3.65 -7.69
CA VAL A 76 9.39 4.41 -6.50
C VAL A 76 10.42 4.13 -5.42
N LEU A 77 10.88 5.18 -4.72
CA LEU A 77 11.63 5.05 -3.49
C LEU A 77 10.95 5.85 -2.39
N HIS A 78 11.11 5.41 -1.15
CA HIS A 78 10.52 6.05 0.02
C HIS A 78 11.57 6.74 0.91
N CYS A 79 11.16 7.85 1.53
CA CYS A 79 11.93 8.60 2.52
C CYS A 79 11.09 8.75 3.79
N PRO A 80 11.40 8.03 4.88
CA PRO A 80 10.56 8.04 6.09
C PRO A 80 10.71 9.33 6.90
N MET A 81 11.81 10.07 6.70
CA MET A 81 12.14 11.26 7.48
C MET A 81 11.47 12.55 6.96
N TYR A 82 11.25 12.65 5.64
CA TYR A 82 10.60 13.84 5.10
C TYR A 82 9.09 13.71 5.30
N ARG A 83 8.48 14.68 6.02
CA ARG A 83 7.11 14.57 6.58
C ARG A 83 6.99 13.44 7.61
N GLU A 84 8.01 13.29 8.45
CA GLU A 84 7.99 12.42 9.63
C GLU A 84 6.67 12.59 10.44
N GLY A 85 6.07 11.47 10.84
CA GLY A 85 4.75 11.45 11.49
C GLY A 85 3.55 11.49 10.53
N GLN A 86 3.74 11.73 9.23
CA GLN A 86 2.69 11.60 8.19
C GLN A 86 2.85 10.33 7.34
N GLY A 87 3.76 9.42 7.72
CA GLY A 87 4.10 8.22 6.96
C GLY A 87 5.24 8.40 5.96
N GLY A 88 5.95 9.54 5.99
CA GLY A 88 7.06 9.82 5.09
C GLY A 88 6.63 10.42 3.74
N THR A 89 7.40 10.16 2.68
CA THR A 89 7.06 10.55 1.31
C THR A 89 7.81 9.69 0.30
N ILE A 90 7.26 9.57 -0.92
CA ILE A 90 7.93 8.85 -2.01
C ILE A 90 8.55 9.81 -3.05
N TRP A 91 9.41 9.28 -3.91
CA TRP A 91 9.77 9.92 -5.18
C TRP A 91 9.95 8.89 -6.28
N LEU A 92 9.91 9.38 -7.52
CA LEU A 92 10.03 8.60 -8.74
C LEU A 92 11.38 8.89 -9.42
N GLN A 93 12.11 7.86 -9.81
CA GLN A 93 13.34 8.00 -10.62
C GLN A 93 13.56 6.79 -11.54
N PRO A 94 14.32 6.93 -12.64
CA PRO A 94 14.87 5.78 -13.35
C PRO A 94 15.73 4.90 -12.44
N ALA A 95 15.81 3.61 -12.76
CA ALA A 95 16.66 2.65 -12.08
C ALA A 95 18.15 3.06 -12.15
N GLY A 96 18.84 2.97 -11.02
CA GLY A 96 20.24 3.37 -10.86
C GLY A 96 20.55 3.86 -9.44
N ASP A 97 21.54 4.75 -9.35
CA ASP A 97 21.94 5.39 -8.09
C ASP A 97 20.76 6.13 -7.45
N VAL A 98 20.69 6.06 -6.12
CA VAL A 98 19.66 6.74 -5.33
C VAL A 98 19.90 8.25 -5.37
N ARG A 99 18.85 9.03 -5.66
CA ARG A 99 18.91 10.51 -5.61
C ARG A 99 17.72 11.09 -4.86
N ASN A 100 17.73 10.95 -3.54
CA ASN A 100 16.75 11.53 -2.63
C ASN A 100 16.74 13.07 -2.75
N PRO A 101 15.62 13.69 -3.19
CA PRO A 101 15.58 15.14 -3.44
C PRO A 101 15.36 15.98 -2.17
N TYR A 102 14.90 15.36 -1.08
CA TYR A 102 14.31 16.03 0.08
C TYR A 102 15.33 16.64 1.05
N TYR A 103 16.52 16.06 1.14
CA TYR A 103 17.58 16.51 2.06
C TYR A 103 18.88 16.94 1.35
N GLY A 104 18.89 16.91 0.01
CA GLY A 104 20.04 17.31 -0.79
C GLY A 104 21.24 16.39 -0.59
N SER A 105 22.46 16.94 -0.72
CA SER A 105 23.70 16.15 -0.70
C SER A 105 23.96 15.37 0.61
N THR A 106 23.36 15.78 1.73
CA THR A 106 23.59 15.16 3.05
C THR A 106 22.99 13.75 3.15
N MET A 107 21.92 13.47 2.42
CA MET A 107 21.17 12.21 2.49
C MET A 107 20.81 11.70 1.09
N LEU A 108 21.58 12.07 0.05
CA LEU A 108 21.24 11.84 -1.35
C LEU A 108 20.98 10.35 -1.65
N GLU A 109 21.64 9.46 -0.92
CA GLU A 109 21.54 8.00 -1.07
C GLU A 109 20.59 7.32 -0.05
N CYS A 110 19.89 8.10 0.78
CA CYS A 110 19.04 7.57 1.85
C CYS A 110 17.63 7.21 1.36
N PHE A 111 17.23 5.97 1.61
CA PHE A 111 15.89 5.41 1.42
C PHE A 111 15.70 4.22 2.37
N ASP A 112 14.46 3.82 2.63
CA ASP A 112 14.10 2.59 3.35
C ASP A 112 13.43 1.56 2.41
N GLU A 113 12.58 2.01 1.50
CA GLU A 113 11.92 1.17 0.49
C GLU A 113 12.24 1.58 -0.95
N ARG A 114 12.28 0.59 -1.84
CA ARG A 114 12.46 0.74 -3.29
C ARG A 114 11.61 -0.31 -4.02
N LYS A 115 10.79 0.12 -4.98
CA LYS A 115 9.87 -0.73 -5.75
C LYS A 115 9.87 -0.32 -7.23
N ALA A 116 9.90 -1.28 -8.15
CA ALA A 116 9.68 -1.01 -9.57
C ALA A 116 8.19 -0.72 -9.85
N LEU A 117 7.90 0.27 -10.68
CA LEU A 117 6.53 0.49 -11.18
C LEU A 117 6.12 -0.62 -12.16
N PRO A 118 4.82 -0.98 -12.21
CA PRO A 118 4.33 -1.91 -13.21
C PRO A 118 4.52 -1.34 -14.63
N VAL A 119 4.68 -2.21 -15.62
CA VAL A 119 4.78 -1.81 -17.05
C VAL A 119 3.42 -1.99 -17.71
N THR A 120 2.93 -0.98 -18.43
CA THR A 120 1.62 -1.01 -19.09
C THR A 120 1.46 -2.26 -19.96
N GLY A 121 0.40 -3.03 -19.73
CA GLY A 121 0.10 -4.25 -20.48
C GLY A 121 0.93 -5.48 -20.10
N LYS A 122 1.83 -5.41 -19.12
CA LYS A 122 2.44 -6.59 -18.47
C LYS A 122 1.79 -6.81 -17.11
N ALA A 123 1.45 -8.05 -16.78
CA ALA A 123 1.14 -8.41 -15.41
C ALA A 123 2.35 -8.11 -14.52
N SER A 124 2.11 -7.51 -13.35
CA SER A 124 3.17 -7.15 -12.40
C SER A 124 3.98 -8.39 -12.03
N LEU A 125 5.27 -8.39 -12.35
CA LEU A 125 6.19 -9.44 -11.93
C LEU A 125 6.69 -9.08 -10.53
N ASP A 126 6.33 -9.89 -9.53
CA ASP A 126 6.79 -9.76 -8.15
C ASP A 126 8.29 -10.08 -8.02
N THR A 127 9.15 -9.17 -8.50
CA THR A 127 10.60 -9.24 -8.31
C THR A 127 10.99 -8.83 -6.89
N HIS A 128 10.70 -9.72 -5.93
CA HIS A 128 11.34 -9.73 -4.61
C HIS A 128 12.83 -10.07 -4.76
N GLY A 129 13.62 -9.10 -5.24
CA GLY A 129 15.07 -9.19 -5.38
C GLY A 129 15.79 -9.18 -4.03
N LYS A 130 15.77 -10.32 -3.33
CA LYS A 130 16.60 -10.54 -2.14
C LYS A 130 18.05 -10.82 -2.55
N GLU A 131 18.85 -9.79 -2.75
CA GLU A 131 20.32 -9.91 -2.66
C GLU A 131 20.74 -9.91 -1.19
N SER A 132 20.56 -11.06 -0.54
CA SER A 132 21.10 -11.34 0.79
C SER A 132 22.49 -11.97 0.67
N ILE A 133 23.50 -11.27 1.18
CA ILE A 133 24.89 -11.72 1.28
C ILE A 133 24.95 -13.03 2.08
N SER A 134 25.67 -14.02 1.55
CA SER A 134 25.77 -15.38 2.11
C SER A 134 26.56 -15.43 3.42
N MET A 135 26.10 -16.25 4.37
CA MET A 135 27.00 -17.18 5.08
C MET A 135 26.24 -18.38 5.67
N ASP A 136 26.90 -19.52 5.57
CA ASP A 136 26.59 -20.91 5.93
C ASP A 136 25.82 -21.09 7.26
N GLY A 137 24.92 -22.07 7.45
CA GLY A 137 24.55 -23.21 6.63
C GLY A 137 24.51 -24.51 7.46
N HIS A 138 23.35 -25.17 7.59
CA HIS A 138 23.23 -26.61 7.88
C HIS A 138 21.80 -27.13 7.65
N GLN A 139 21.66 -28.17 6.82
CA GLN A 139 20.48 -29.04 6.75
C GLN A 139 20.71 -30.24 7.70
N PRO A 140 19.65 -30.96 8.13
CA PRO A 140 19.17 -32.06 7.29
C PRO A 140 17.63 -32.17 7.20
N ALA A 141 17.18 -32.63 6.03
CA ALA A 141 15.89 -33.30 5.81
C ALA A 141 16.18 -34.82 5.68
N PRO A 142 15.27 -35.70 5.22
CA PRO A 142 13.82 -35.59 5.01
C PRO A 142 13.02 -36.75 5.67
N MET A 143 11.68 -36.70 5.67
CA MET A 143 10.70 -37.81 5.46
C MET A 143 9.34 -37.11 5.16
N GLU A 144 8.86 -36.97 3.93
CA GLU A 144 8.18 -37.96 3.06
C GLU A 144 6.75 -38.37 3.49
N MET A 145 5.88 -38.52 2.48
CA MET A 145 4.47 -38.99 2.50
C MET A 145 3.43 -37.97 3.06
N GLU A 146 2.28 -37.67 2.40
CA GLU A 146 1.82 -38.16 1.08
C GLU A 146 0.97 -37.17 0.22
N SER A 147 -0.37 -37.29 0.13
CA SER A 147 -1.15 -36.89 -1.05
C SER A 147 -2.62 -36.47 -0.81
N GLU A 148 -3.21 -35.89 -1.86
CA GLU A 148 -4.63 -35.97 -2.29
C GLU A 148 -5.79 -35.14 -1.70
N ALA A 149 -6.62 -34.71 -2.66
CA ALA A 149 -8.08 -34.55 -2.64
C ALA A 149 -8.73 -33.40 -1.84
N MET A 150 -8.88 -32.28 -2.55
CA MET A 150 -10.10 -31.46 -2.63
C MET A 150 -11.37 -32.05 -1.99
N GLN A 151 -11.89 -31.39 -0.95
CA GLN A 151 -13.32 -31.38 -0.61
C GLN A 151 -13.67 -30.13 0.21
N ALA A 152 -14.65 -29.36 -0.27
CA ALA A 152 -15.37 -28.41 0.57
C ALA A 152 -16.48 -29.15 1.33
N PRO A 153 -16.68 -28.86 2.62
CA PRO A 153 -17.98 -29.05 3.26
C PRO A 153 -18.67 -27.71 3.55
N ALA A 154 -19.96 -27.73 3.28
CA ALA A 154 -21.00 -26.76 3.60
C ALA A 154 -20.75 -25.80 4.80
N ALA A 155 -21.10 -24.54 4.57
CA ALA A 155 -21.45 -23.59 5.62
C ALA A 155 -22.51 -24.18 6.57
N THR A 156 -22.22 -24.20 7.87
CA THR A 156 -23.26 -24.22 8.92
C THR A 156 -22.77 -23.50 10.18
N ASN A 157 -23.59 -22.54 10.61
CA ASN A 157 -23.71 -22.03 11.99
C ASN A 157 -22.50 -21.32 12.63
N GLY A 158 -22.62 -19.99 12.72
CA GLY A 158 -22.27 -19.31 13.97
C GLY A 158 -21.32 -18.12 13.86
N ASP A 159 -21.58 -17.19 12.93
CA ASP A 159 -20.99 -15.84 12.94
C ASP A 159 -21.17 -15.12 14.28
N ILE A 160 -20.29 -15.37 15.23
CA ILE A 160 -20.05 -14.53 16.41
C ILE A 160 -18.59 -14.10 16.35
N TYR A 161 -18.27 -13.28 15.33
CA TYR A 161 -17.21 -12.29 15.52
C TYR A 161 -17.75 -11.32 16.58
N PRO A 162 -17.21 -11.31 17.82
CA PRO A 162 -17.96 -10.83 18.98
C PRO A 162 -18.10 -9.30 19.03
N ILE A 163 -17.52 -8.58 18.07
CA ILE A 163 -17.44 -7.12 18.04
C ILE A 163 -17.94 -6.57 16.69
N ASP A 164 -18.79 -5.55 16.70
CA ASP A 164 -19.25 -4.88 15.48
C ASP A 164 -18.28 -3.78 14.97
N PHE A 165 -17.02 -3.79 15.43
CA PHE A 165 -16.03 -2.77 15.12
C PHE A 165 -14.70 -3.36 14.59
N CYS A 166 -14.02 -2.57 13.76
CA CYS A 166 -12.74 -2.92 13.17
C CYS A 166 -11.66 -2.99 14.25
N LEU A 167 -10.90 -4.08 14.24
CA LEU A 167 -9.90 -4.36 15.25
C LEU A 167 -8.70 -3.40 15.22
N VAL A 168 -8.42 -2.82 14.04
CA VAL A 168 -7.34 -1.84 13.83
C VAL A 168 -7.82 -0.43 14.13
N SER A 169 -8.90 0.02 13.48
CA SER A 169 -9.35 1.43 13.55
C SER A 169 -10.33 1.75 14.68
N GLY A 170 -10.90 0.74 15.36
CA GLY A 170 -11.98 0.92 16.35
C GLY A 170 -13.33 1.38 15.77
N GLY A 171 -13.39 1.74 14.48
CA GLY A 171 -14.61 2.19 13.80
C GLY A 171 -15.58 1.05 13.48
N LYS A 172 -16.88 1.34 13.46
CA LYS A 172 -17.93 0.34 13.20
C LYS A 172 -17.79 -0.31 11.81
N LEU A 173 -17.89 -1.64 11.76
CA LEU A 173 -17.87 -2.39 10.51
C LEU A 173 -19.07 -2.02 9.64
N GLY A 174 -18.84 -1.89 8.33
CA GLY A 174 -19.87 -1.46 7.36
C GLY A 174 -20.03 0.05 7.19
N SER A 175 -19.44 0.90 8.06
CA SER A 175 -19.57 2.36 7.93
C SER A 175 -18.71 2.99 6.82
N MET A 176 -17.74 2.25 6.26
CA MET A 176 -16.77 2.74 5.25
C MET A 176 -16.68 1.84 4.00
N GLY A 177 -17.60 0.88 3.83
CA GLY A 177 -17.56 -0.09 2.73
C GLY A 177 -17.91 -1.51 3.17
N ALA A 178 -17.79 -2.47 2.24
CA ALA A 178 -18.03 -3.88 2.52
C ALA A 178 -16.94 -4.45 3.45
N PRO A 179 -17.28 -5.05 4.61
CA PRO A 179 -16.31 -5.58 5.53
C PRO A 179 -15.62 -6.83 4.95
N VAL A 180 -14.29 -6.85 4.98
CA VAL A 180 -13.48 -7.98 4.53
C VAL A 180 -13.31 -8.95 5.68
N THR A 181 -13.56 -10.24 5.42
CA THR A 181 -13.47 -11.32 6.41
C THR A 181 -12.28 -12.22 6.06
N ILE A 182 -11.43 -12.50 7.04
CA ILE A 182 -10.29 -13.43 6.91
C ILE A 182 -10.32 -14.45 8.06
N GLU A 183 -9.69 -15.61 7.85
CA GLU A 183 -9.50 -16.62 8.88
C GLU A 183 -8.05 -16.61 9.36
N TYR A 184 -7.83 -16.44 10.66
CA TYR A 184 -6.51 -16.43 11.27
C TYR A 184 -6.50 -17.28 12.54
N GLN A 185 -5.62 -18.28 12.60
CA GLN A 185 -5.51 -19.23 13.72
C GLN A 185 -6.86 -19.89 14.12
N GLY A 186 -7.69 -20.25 13.14
CA GLY A 186 -9.01 -20.85 13.38
C GLY A 186 -10.07 -19.89 13.95
N ARG A 187 -9.81 -18.58 13.90
CA ARG A 187 -10.75 -17.52 14.27
C ARG A 187 -11.10 -16.68 13.06
N THR A 188 -12.39 -16.39 12.87
CA THR A 188 -12.88 -15.48 11.82
C THR A 188 -12.74 -14.04 12.28
N LEU A 189 -11.99 -13.22 11.52
CA LEU A 189 -11.74 -11.81 11.80
C LEU A 189 -12.38 -10.93 10.73
N LYS A 190 -13.04 -9.83 11.12
CA LYS A 190 -13.72 -8.90 10.20
C LYS A 190 -13.10 -7.50 10.29
N PHE A 191 -12.69 -6.97 9.14
CA PHE A 191 -12.01 -5.68 8.98
C PHE A 191 -12.82 -4.74 8.08
N CYS A 192 -12.70 -3.42 8.26
CA CYS A 192 -13.46 -2.45 7.47
C CYS A 192 -12.88 -2.18 6.07
N CYS A 193 -11.59 -2.46 5.84
CA CYS A 193 -10.92 -2.29 4.54
C CYS A 193 -9.68 -3.19 4.44
N ALA A 194 -9.16 -3.37 3.22
CA ALA A 194 -7.92 -4.14 2.97
C ALA A 194 -6.70 -3.57 3.72
N GLN A 195 -6.62 -2.26 3.91
CA GLN A 195 -5.52 -1.60 4.62
C GLN A 195 -5.48 -1.99 6.12
N CYS A 196 -6.63 -2.31 6.72
CA CYS A 196 -6.66 -2.87 8.08
C CYS A 196 -6.17 -4.32 8.15
N ILE A 197 -6.12 -5.04 7.03
CA ILE A 197 -5.50 -6.38 6.98
C ILE A 197 -3.99 -6.21 7.06
N SER A 198 -3.39 -5.28 6.30
CA SER A 198 -1.96 -4.97 6.39
C SER A 198 -1.53 -4.66 7.82
N SER A 199 -2.20 -3.72 8.50
CA SER A 199 -1.89 -3.39 9.90
C SER A 199 -2.13 -4.54 10.87
N PHE A 200 -3.08 -5.44 10.60
CA PHE A 200 -3.23 -6.65 11.40
C PHE A 200 -2.06 -7.63 11.19
N HIS A 201 -1.52 -7.73 9.97
CA HIS A 201 -0.37 -8.58 9.66
C HIS A 201 0.96 -8.05 10.22
N GLU A 202 1.07 -6.74 10.44
CA GLU A 202 2.24 -6.12 11.09
C GLU A 202 2.36 -6.52 12.58
N ASP A 203 1.26 -6.49 13.33
CA ASP A 203 1.25 -6.75 14.79
C ASP A 203 0.08 -7.67 15.25
N PRO A 204 -0.06 -8.90 14.70
CA PRO A 204 -1.24 -9.74 14.92
C PRO A 204 -1.47 -10.08 16.39
N GLU A 205 -0.40 -10.28 17.18
CA GLU A 205 -0.51 -10.54 18.63
C GLU A 205 -1.09 -9.37 19.42
N LEU A 206 -0.81 -8.12 19.01
CA LEU A 206 -1.32 -6.92 19.66
C LEU A 206 -2.84 -6.79 19.42
N TYR A 207 -3.28 -7.03 18.19
CA TYR A 207 -4.69 -6.96 17.82
C TYR A 207 -5.50 -8.16 18.36
N LEU A 208 -4.92 -9.36 18.39
CA LEU A 208 -5.56 -10.52 19.02
C LEU A 208 -5.76 -10.33 20.53
N LYS A 209 -4.79 -9.74 21.25
CA LYS A 209 -4.96 -9.37 22.68
C LYS A 209 -6.10 -8.36 22.86
N LYS A 210 -6.19 -7.34 22.00
CA LYS A 210 -7.32 -6.38 21.98
C LYS A 210 -8.65 -7.04 21.66
N LEU A 211 -8.69 -8.03 20.75
CA LEU A 211 -9.89 -8.81 20.44
C LEU A 211 -10.35 -9.64 21.63
N ASP A 212 -9.44 -10.38 22.26
CA ASP A 212 -9.76 -11.22 23.41
C ASP A 212 -10.21 -10.38 24.61
N GLU A 213 -9.62 -9.20 24.83
CA GLU A 213 -10.04 -8.25 25.85
C GLU A 213 -11.42 -7.63 25.54
N ALA A 214 -11.67 -7.22 24.29
CA ALA A 214 -12.96 -6.69 23.85
C ALA A 214 -14.08 -7.74 23.94
N ALA A 215 -13.82 -8.97 23.48
CA ALA A 215 -14.74 -10.10 23.56
C ALA A 215 -15.06 -10.45 25.02
N ARG A 216 -14.05 -10.46 25.90
CA ARG A 216 -14.22 -10.66 27.35
C ARG A 216 -15.06 -9.56 28.00
N ASN A 217 -14.88 -8.31 27.59
CA ASN A 217 -15.67 -7.18 28.09
C ASN A 217 -17.13 -7.25 27.63
N LEU A 218 -17.40 -7.67 26.39
CA LEU A 218 -18.75 -7.85 25.86
C LEU A 218 -19.48 -9.06 26.48
N GLY A 219 -18.75 -10.13 26.82
CA GLY A 219 -19.29 -11.28 27.57
C GLY A 219 -19.83 -10.93 28.96
N ASN A 220 -19.37 -9.84 29.58
CA ASN A 220 -19.86 -9.37 30.88
C ASN A 220 -21.16 -8.53 30.79
N VAL A 221 -21.62 -8.15 29.59
CA VAL A 221 -22.79 -7.26 29.43
C VAL A 221 -24.12 -8.02 29.33
N GLN A 222 -24.10 -9.32 28.99
CA GLN A 222 -25.31 -10.16 28.86
C GLN A 222 -25.75 -10.88 30.16
N GLY A 223 -25.35 -10.36 31.33
CA GLY A 223 -25.66 -10.95 32.63
C GLY A 223 -26.23 -9.95 33.65
N GLY A 224 -26.93 -8.91 33.20
CA GLY A 224 -27.17 -7.70 34.01
C GLY A 224 -28.47 -6.94 33.81
N GLN A 225 -29.61 -7.63 33.69
CA GLN A 225 -30.93 -7.20 34.24
C GLN A 225 -32.00 -8.30 34.09
#